data_AF-A0A7L4IRD7-F1
#
_entry.id   AF-A0A7L4IRD7-F1
#
_cell.length_a   1.000
_cell.length_b   1.000
_cell.length_c   1.000
_cell.angle_alpha   90.00
_cell.angle_beta   90.00
_cell.angle_gamma   90.00
#
_symmetry.space_group_name_H-M   'P 1'
#
loop_
_entity.id
_entity.type
_entity.pdbx_description
1 polymer ?
#
loop_
_entity_poly.entity_id
_entity_poly.type
_entity_poly.pdbx_seq_one_letter_code
_entity_poly.pdbx_strand_id
1 'polypeptide(L)'
;IMNAFGLIQIALILSSTTIISSLQCSHLPLQRRKVIENSLRLLDKMGKKFPQQCLREKMPFRFPTQVLQPRQKETVGVAIEEIFQHIFYIFSKNLTLAPWDGTALDQLQNGLYLQIEQLEACVIKKHTQHRWSKEVSRLKLKKYFQKIDCFLENKQHDPCSWEISRAEMRRCLQLIDKMTRKL
;
A
#
# COMPACT_ATOMS: atom_id res chain seq x y z
N ILE A 1 14.94 42.24 15.42
CA ILE A 1 15.85 41.32 16.15
C ILE A 1 14.96 40.35 16.92
N MET A 2 15.06 39.04 16.66
CA MET A 2 14.22 38.05 17.32
C MET A 2 14.76 37.80 18.72
N ASN A 3 13.97 38.11 19.76
CA ASN A 3 14.43 38.00 21.15
C ASN A 3 14.73 36.54 21.53
N ALA A 4 15.63 36.35 22.50
CA ALA A 4 16.08 35.02 22.97
C ALA A 4 14.90 34.10 23.34
N PHE A 5 13.82 34.64 23.90
CA PHE A 5 12.59 33.91 24.17
C PHE A 5 11.94 33.33 22.89
N GLY A 6 11.91 34.08 21.79
CA GLY A 6 11.41 33.61 20.49
C GLY A 6 12.28 32.50 19.90
N LEU A 7 13.60 32.59 20.03
CA LEU A 7 14.53 31.54 19.61
C LEU A 7 14.33 30.25 20.41
N ILE A 8 14.12 30.36 21.73
CA ILE A 8 13.84 29.21 22.61
C ILE A 8 12.52 28.55 22.21
N GLN A 9 11.45 29.31 21.99
CA GLN A 9 10.15 28.76 21.56
C GLN A 9 10.25 28.03 20.22
N ILE A 10 10.95 28.61 19.23
CA ILE A 10 11.18 27.98 17.93
C ILE A 10 11.97 26.66 18.10
N ALA A 11 13.03 26.67 18.93
CA ALA A 11 13.81 25.47 19.21
C ALA A 11 12.99 24.38 19.92
N LEU A 12 12.08 24.76 20.82
CA LEU A 12 11.18 23.85 21.53
C LEU A 12 10.14 23.22 20.58
N ILE A 13 9.62 24.00 19.64
CA ILE A 13 8.71 23.52 18.58
C ILE A 13 9.45 22.57 17.61
N LEU A 14 10.66 22.91 17.18
CA LEU A 14 11.49 22.05 16.31
C LEU A 14 11.89 20.74 17.00
N SER A 15 12.27 20.79 18.28
CA SER A 15 12.63 19.58 19.04
C SER A 15 11.43 18.68 19.32
N SER A 16 10.29 19.25 19.72
CA SER A 16 9.06 18.49 19.94
C SER A 16 8.53 17.82 18.66
N THR A 17 8.47 18.55 17.55
CA THR A 17 8.06 18.00 16.25
C THR A 17 8.99 16.87 15.78
N THR A 18 10.30 17.03 15.93
CA THR A 18 11.26 15.98 15.54
C THR A 18 11.18 14.72 16.39
N ILE A 19 10.86 14.83 17.69
CA ILE A 19 10.62 13.70 18.60
C ILE A 19 9.32 12.98 18.26
N ILE A 20 8.23 13.73 18.01
CA ILE A 20 6.94 13.14 17.61
C ILE A 20 7.08 12.37 16.30
N SER A 21 7.72 12.97 15.30
CA SER A 21 7.96 12.29 14.02
C SER A 21 8.85 11.05 14.19
N SER A 22 9.92 11.09 14.99
CA SER A 22 10.81 9.93 15.17
C SER A 22 10.11 8.76 15.86
N LEU A 23 9.29 9.05 16.88
CA LEU A 23 8.49 8.05 17.58
C LEU A 23 7.47 7.42 16.63
N GLN A 24 6.74 8.24 15.87
CA GLN A 24 5.75 7.76 14.89
C GLN A 24 6.37 6.91 13.78
N CYS A 25 7.63 7.18 13.39
CA CYS A 25 8.37 6.36 12.42
C CYS A 25 8.91 5.05 13.01
N SER A 26 9.15 4.98 14.32
CA SER A 26 9.58 3.74 14.99
C SER A 26 8.48 2.67 15.02
N HIS A 27 7.21 3.10 15.06
CA HIS A 27 6.04 2.20 15.06
C HIS A 27 5.59 1.75 13.66
N LEU A 28 6.18 2.29 12.60
CA LEU A 28 5.80 2.03 11.21
C LEU A 28 5.72 0.52 10.86
N PRO A 29 6.64 -0.37 11.31
CA PRO A 29 6.54 -1.80 11.02
C PRO A 29 5.31 -2.48 11.64
N LEU A 30 4.96 -2.11 12.88
CA LEU A 30 3.79 -2.67 13.59
C LEU A 30 2.49 -2.20 12.93
N GLN A 31 2.42 -0.92 12.59
CA GLN A 31 1.25 -0.36 11.92
C GLN A 31 1.04 -0.97 10.54
N ARG A 32 2.12 -1.16 9.76
CA ARG A 32 2.08 -1.85 8.49
C ARG A 32 1.45 -3.24 8.61
N ARG A 33 1.84 -4.03 9.62
CA ARG A 33 1.24 -5.36 9.88
C ARG A 33 -0.27 -5.24 10.13
N LYS A 34 -0.69 -4.30 10.98
CA LYS A 34 -2.10 -4.05 11.28
C LYS A 34 -2.89 -3.63 10.04
N VAL A 35 -2.30 -2.78 9.17
CA VAL A 35 -2.91 -2.37 7.91
C VAL A 35 -3.07 -3.56 6.97
N ILE A 36 -2.05 -4.41 6.81
CA ILE A 36 -2.14 -5.63 5.99
C ILE A 36 -3.27 -6.55 6.48
N GLU A 37 -3.32 -6.83 7.78
CA GLU A 37 -4.34 -7.69 8.39
C GLU A 37 -5.75 -7.11 8.21
N ASN A 38 -5.91 -5.81 8.46
CA ASN A 38 -7.18 -5.12 8.26
C ASN A 38 -7.59 -5.10 6.79
N SER A 39 -6.68 -4.82 5.87
CA SER A 39 -6.94 -4.81 4.44
C SER A 39 -7.37 -6.19 3.93
N LEU A 40 -6.73 -7.26 4.39
CA LEU A 40 -7.15 -8.64 4.05
C LEU A 40 -8.57 -8.92 4.54
N ARG A 41 -8.89 -8.57 5.78
CA ARG A 41 -10.24 -8.73 6.34
C ARG A 41 -11.27 -7.90 5.57
N LEU A 42 -10.94 -6.67 5.21
CA LEU A 42 -11.84 -5.77 4.46
C LEU A 42 -12.06 -6.26 3.03
N LEU A 43 -11.02 -6.76 2.36
CA LEU A 43 -11.14 -7.40 1.04
C LEU A 43 -12.05 -8.63 1.09
N ASP A 44 -11.99 -9.42 2.17
CA ASP A 44 -12.88 -10.57 2.39
C ASP A 44 -14.32 -10.14 2.69
N LYS A 45 -14.50 -9.04 3.42
CA LYS A 45 -15.82 -8.50 3.78
C LYS A 45 -16.51 -7.78 2.62
N MET A 46 -15.77 -7.04 1.81
CA MET A 46 -16.34 -6.12 0.83
C MET A 46 -17.02 -6.84 -0.33
N GLY A 47 -16.52 -8.02 -0.73
CA GLY A 47 -17.15 -8.85 -1.75
C GLY A 47 -17.79 -10.09 -1.15
N LYS A 48 -18.79 -10.63 -1.84
CA LYS A 48 -19.34 -11.96 -1.51
C LYS A 48 -18.34 -13.07 -1.90
N LYS A 49 -18.79 -14.33 -1.85
CA LYS A 49 -18.05 -15.45 -2.44
C LYS A 49 -17.72 -15.14 -3.90
N PHE A 50 -16.50 -15.47 -4.32
CA PHE A 50 -16.04 -15.24 -5.68
C PHE A 50 -16.99 -15.90 -6.70
N PRO A 51 -17.55 -15.15 -7.67
CA PRO A 51 -18.53 -15.69 -8.59
C PRO A 51 -17.89 -16.71 -9.55
N GLN A 52 -18.46 -17.92 -9.63
CA GLN A 52 -17.89 -19.00 -10.43
C GLN A 52 -17.86 -18.67 -11.93
N GLN A 53 -18.83 -17.89 -12.42
CA GLN A 53 -18.85 -17.43 -13.80
C GLN A 53 -17.60 -16.61 -14.19
N CYS A 54 -17.03 -15.87 -13.23
CA CYS A 54 -15.84 -15.05 -13.47
C CYS A 54 -14.55 -15.89 -13.60
N LEU A 55 -14.57 -17.19 -13.28
CA LEU A 55 -13.39 -18.05 -13.42
C LEU A 55 -12.93 -18.19 -14.87
N ARG A 56 -13.84 -18.04 -15.83
CA ARG A 56 -13.53 -18.10 -17.28
C ARG A 56 -12.71 -16.91 -17.76
N GLU A 57 -12.71 -15.82 -17.00
CA GLU A 57 -12.05 -14.55 -17.36
C GLU A 57 -10.72 -14.35 -16.63
N LYS A 58 -10.25 -15.38 -15.92
CA LYS A 58 -9.07 -15.33 -15.07
C LYS A 58 -7.83 -14.92 -15.87
N MET A 59 -7.17 -13.86 -15.40
CA MET A 59 -5.91 -13.37 -15.94
C MET A 59 -4.76 -13.68 -14.98
N PRO A 60 -3.67 -14.37 -15.42
CA PRO A 60 -2.50 -14.54 -14.58
C PRO A 60 -1.63 -13.26 -14.59
N PHE A 61 -1.81 -12.39 -13.60
CA PHE A 61 -1.04 -11.14 -13.49
C PHE A 61 0.44 -11.33 -13.14
N ARG A 62 0.76 -12.43 -12.45
CA ARG A 62 2.12 -12.85 -12.06
C ARG A 62 2.84 -11.80 -11.20
N PHE A 63 2.43 -11.69 -9.94
CA PHE A 63 3.09 -10.82 -8.96
C PHE A 63 4.63 -11.03 -8.92
N PRO A 64 5.44 -9.96 -8.98
CA PRO A 64 6.90 -10.05 -9.03
C PRO A 64 7.49 -10.31 -7.63
N THR A 65 7.40 -11.54 -7.13
CA THR A 65 7.81 -11.92 -5.77
C THR A 65 9.25 -11.54 -5.40
N GLN A 66 10.12 -11.33 -6.38
CA GLN A 66 11.50 -10.89 -6.18
C GLN A 66 11.61 -9.54 -5.48
N VAL A 67 10.59 -8.67 -5.57
CA VAL A 67 10.57 -7.37 -4.87
C VAL A 67 10.38 -7.52 -3.36
N LEU A 68 9.91 -8.70 -2.90
CA LEU A 68 9.77 -9.04 -1.49
C LEU A 68 10.91 -9.94 -0.99
N GLN A 69 11.94 -10.21 -1.82
CA GLN A 69 13.08 -11.00 -1.37
C GLN A 69 13.95 -10.16 -0.42
N PRO A 70 14.35 -10.71 0.74
CA PRO A 70 15.15 -10.00 1.72
C PRO A 70 16.61 -9.91 1.25
N ARG A 71 16.89 -8.98 0.33
CA ARG A 71 18.28 -8.53 0.12
C ARG A 71 18.67 -7.53 1.21
N GLN A 72 17.75 -6.63 1.59
CA GLN A 72 17.86 -5.65 2.68
C GLN A 72 16.45 -5.36 3.26
N LYS A 73 16.32 -5.23 4.59
CA LYS A 73 15.01 -4.98 5.26
C LYS A 73 14.39 -3.65 4.81
N GLU A 74 15.19 -2.60 4.63
CA GLU A 74 14.70 -1.30 4.15
C GLU A 74 14.07 -1.39 2.75
N THR A 75 14.63 -2.21 1.86
CA THR A 75 14.14 -2.34 0.48
C THR A 75 12.76 -3.00 0.44
N VAL A 76 12.54 -4.02 1.29
CA VAL A 76 11.22 -4.66 1.41
C VAL A 76 10.19 -3.67 1.93
N GLY A 77 10.57 -2.83 2.90
CA GLY A 77 9.69 -1.77 3.39
C GLY A 77 9.21 -0.87 2.27
N VAL A 78 10.13 -0.32 1.47
CA VAL A 78 9.77 0.55 0.34
C VAL A 78 8.88 -0.16 -0.69
N ALA A 79 9.12 -1.44 -0.99
CA ALA A 79 8.29 -2.20 -1.91
C ALA A 79 6.86 -2.38 -1.41
N ILE A 80 6.65 -2.61 -0.11
CA ILE A 80 5.31 -2.75 0.48
C ILE A 80 4.52 -1.45 0.36
N GLU A 81 5.18 -0.33 0.60
CA GLU A 81 4.52 0.97 0.50
C GLU A 81 4.12 1.31 -0.93
N GLU A 82 4.99 1.03 -1.92
CA GLU A 82 4.64 1.17 -3.34
C GLU A 82 3.44 0.26 -3.72
N ILE A 83 3.37 -0.94 -3.14
CA ILE A 83 2.21 -1.83 -3.32
C ILE A 83 0.94 -1.19 -2.74
N PHE A 84 0.99 -0.60 -1.55
CA PHE A 84 -0.16 0.10 -0.97
C PHE A 84 -0.62 1.27 -1.85
N GLN A 85 0.31 2.08 -2.36
CA GLN A 85 -0.02 3.17 -3.29
C GLN A 85 -0.73 2.67 -4.54
N HIS A 86 -0.25 1.59 -5.15
CA HIS A 86 -0.91 1.01 -6.31
C HIS A 86 -2.27 0.38 -6.02
N ILE A 87 -2.42 -0.31 -4.87
CA ILE A 87 -3.73 -0.85 -4.44
C ILE A 87 -4.72 0.29 -4.22
N PHE A 88 -4.29 1.35 -3.51
CA PHE A 88 -5.11 2.53 -3.28
C PHE A 88 -5.53 3.17 -4.60
N TYR A 89 -4.61 3.36 -5.55
CA TYR A 89 -4.92 3.89 -6.87
C TYR A 89 -6.01 3.09 -7.60
N ILE A 90 -5.91 1.75 -7.60
CA ILE A 90 -6.91 0.90 -8.25
C ILE A 90 -8.27 1.03 -7.60
N PHE A 91 -8.33 1.05 -6.27
CA PHE A 91 -9.59 1.23 -5.54
C PHE A 91 -10.10 2.67 -5.50
N SER A 92 -9.36 3.66 -6.00
CA SER A 92 -9.83 5.04 -6.14
C SER A 92 -10.41 5.35 -7.52
N LYS A 93 -10.50 4.35 -8.41
CA LYS A 93 -11.15 4.48 -9.72
C LYS A 93 -12.67 4.56 -9.60
N ASN A 94 -13.35 4.70 -10.74
CA ASN A 94 -14.80 4.59 -10.80
C ASN A 94 -15.24 3.15 -10.50
N LEU A 95 -15.77 2.94 -9.30
CA LEU A 95 -16.21 1.64 -8.79
C LEU A 95 -17.72 1.39 -8.93
N THR A 96 -18.42 2.13 -9.79
CA THR A 96 -19.89 2.03 -9.92
C THR A 96 -20.38 0.61 -10.25
N LEU A 97 -19.60 -0.15 -11.01
CA LEU A 97 -19.92 -1.53 -11.39
C LEU A 97 -19.30 -2.58 -10.46
N ALA A 98 -18.54 -2.17 -9.45
CA ALA A 98 -17.94 -3.10 -8.50
C ALA A 98 -19.04 -3.63 -7.55
N PRO A 99 -19.21 -4.96 -7.43
CA PRO A 99 -20.29 -5.55 -6.63
C PRO A 99 -19.92 -5.63 -5.14
N TRP A 100 -19.46 -4.52 -4.56
CA TRP A 100 -18.86 -4.47 -3.22
C TRP A 100 -19.65 -3.65 -2.20
N ASP A 101 -19.47 -3.98 -0.92
CA ASP A 101 -19.92 -3.19 0.21
C ASP A 101 -19.11 -1.88 0.30
N GLY A 102 -19.79 -0.75 0.08
CA GLY A 102 -19.18 0.58 0.07
C GLY A 102 -18.50 0.92 1.40
N THR A 103 -19.10 0.55 2.54
CA THR A 103 -18.50 0.82 3.86
C THR A 103 -17.16 0.09 4.05
N ALA A 104 -17.07 -1.18 3.67
CA ALA A 104 -15.81 -1.92 3.73
C ALA A 104 -14.76 -1.36 2.76
N LEU A 105 -15.17 -0.90 1.58
CA LEU A 105 -14.32 -0.21 0.62
C LEU A 105 -13.77 1.11 1.19
N ASP A 106 -14.62 1.95 1.76
CA ASP A 106 -14.20 3.22 2.36
C ASP A 106 -13.20 3.00 3.49
N GLN A 107 -13.45 2.00 4.34
CA GLN A 107 -12.52 1.61 5.41
C GLN A 107 -11.18 1.13 4.85
N LEU A 108 -11.19 0.42 3.73
CA LEU A 108 -9.97 -0.06 3.07
C LEU A 108 -9.16 1.11 2.49
N GLN A 109 -9.81 2.00 1.75
CA GLN A 109 -9.20 3.19 1.17
C GLN A 109 -8.60 4.09 2.26
N ASN A 110 -9.37 4.39 3.32
CA ASN A 110 -8.90 5.22 4.43
C ASN A 110 -7.71 4.58 5.16
N GLY A 111 -7.76 3.27 5.41
CA GLY A 111 -6.64 2.56 6.05
C GLY A 111 -5.35 2.59 5.22
N LEU A 112 -5.46 2.46 3.90
CA LEU A 112 -4.33 2.56 2.98
C LEU A 112 -3.80 4.00 2.90
N TYR A 113 -4.69 4.98 2.77
CA TYR A 113 -4.33 6.40 2.69
C TYR A 113 -3.52 6.84 3.92
N LEU A 114 -4.02 6.55 5.13
CA LEU A 114 -3.33 6.89 6.37
C LEU A 114 -1.93 6.26 6.48
N GLN A 115 -1.78 5.03 6.00
CA GLN A 115 -0.48 4.35 5.98
C GLN A 115 0.50 5.02 5.01
N ILE A 116 0.02 5.46 3.83
CA ILE A 116 0.83 6.13 2.82
C ILE A 116 1.30 7.51 3.33
N GLU A 117 0.38 8.33 3.85
CA GLU A 117 0.70 9.66 4.41
C GLU A 117 1.78 9.59 5.49
N GLN A 118 1.65 8.62 6.39
CA GLN A 118 2.59 8.45 7.49
C GLN A 118 3.99 8.05 7.03
N LEU A 119 4.09 7.24 5.97
CA LEU A 119 5.38 6.94 5.37
C LEU A 119 6.03 8.21 4.80
N GLU A 120 5.28 9.03 4.08
CA GLU A 120 5.80 10.25 3.46
C GLU A 120 6.39 11.18 4.52
N ALA A 121 5.70 11.34 5.66
CA ALA A 121 6.22 12.06 6.82
C ALA A 121 7.53 11.46 7.39
N CYS A 122 7.72 10.15 7.27
CA CYS A 122 8.91 9.44 7.77
C CYS A 122 10.11 9.43 6.80
N VAL A 123 9.88 9.50 5.49
CA VAL A 123 10.92 9.39 4.45
C VAL A 123 11.80 10.64 4.37
N ILE A 124 11.37 11.77 4.92
CA ILE A 124 12.12 13.05 4.93
C ILE A 124 13.54 12.90 5.56
N LYS A 125 13.83 11.82 6.31
CA LYS A 125 15.11 11.62 7.02
C LYS A 125 16.09 10.56 6.47
N LYS A 126 15.79 9.80 5.41
CA LYS A 126 16.69 8.70 4.96
C LYS A 126 16.80 8.57 3.44
N HIS A 127 17.65 9.38 2.80
CA HIS A 127 17.69 9.43 1.34
C HIS A 127 19.08 9.43 0.70
N THR A 128 19.89 8.38 0.90
CA THR A 128 21.09 8.18 0.05
C THR A 128 21.44 6.72 -0.27
N GLN A 129 21.20 5.75 0.62
CA GLN A 129 21.91 4.47 0.51
C GLN A 129 21.26 3.39 -0.40
N HIS A 130 19.98 3.53 -0.80
CA HIS A 130 19.23 2.44 -1.48
C HIS A 130 18.49 2.85 -2.77
N ARG A 131 18.90 3.94 -3.43
CA ARG A 131 18.17 4.53 -4.57
C ARG A 131 17.97 3.57 -5.74
N TRP A 132 19.00 2.81 -6.11
CA TRP A 132 18.96 1.88 -7.27
C TRP A 132 18.04 0.67 -7.07
N SER A 133 18.15 -0.01 -5.91
CA SER A 133 17.29 -1.17 -5.60
C SER A 133 15.82 -0.76 -5.44
N LYS A 134 15.59 0.45 -4.92
CA LYS A 134 14.27 1.09 -4.89
C LYS A 134 13.70 1.24 -6.30
N GLU A 135 14.45 1.85 -7.23
CA GLU A 135 13.97 2.11 -8.59
C GLU A 135 13.61 0.83 -9.36
N VAL A 136 14.45 -0.21 -9.30
CA VAL A 136 14.16 -1.50 -9.97
C VAL A 136 12.89 -2.15 -9.42
N SER A 137 12.69 -2.09 -8.10
CA SER A 137 11.48 -2.64 -7.46
C SER A 137 10.23 -1.86 -7.88
N ARG A 138 10.30 -0.52 -7.91
CA ARG A 138 9.22 0.36 -8.38
C ARG A 138 8.83 0.06 -9.82
N LEU A 139 9.79 -0.04 -10.73
CA LEU A 139 9.50 -0.35 -12.14
C LEU A 139 8.82 -1.71 -12.32
N LYS A 140 9.23 -2.74 -11.55
CA LYS A 140 8.58 -4.06 -11.59
C LYS A 140 7.15 -4.02 -11.07
N LEU A 141 6.92 -3.32 -9.95
CA LEU A 141 5.59 -3.13 -9.38
C LEU A 141 4.69 -2.32 -10.30
N LYS A 142 5.20 -1.21 -10.86
CA LYS A 142 4.48 -0.39 -11.85
C LYS A 142 4.03 -1.23 -13.03
N LYS A 143 4.93 -1.99 -13.66
CA LYS A 143 4.58 -2.90 -14.77
C LYS A 143 3.54 -3.94 -14.38
N TYR A 144 3.61 -4.45 -13.17
CA TYR A 144 2.66 -5.43 -12.66
C TYR A 144 1.26 -4.81 -12.49
N PHE A 145 1.14 -3.68 -11.79
CA PHE A 145 -0.15 -3.02 -11.57
C PHE A 145 -0.74 -2.41 -12.85
N GLN A 146 0.10 -1.97 -13.79
CA GLN A 146 -0.36 -1.58 -15.13
C GLN A 146 -1.08 -2.72 -15.86
N LYS A 147 -0.71 -3.99 -15.65
CA LYS A 147 -1.46 -5.10 -16.25
C LYS A 147 -2.85 -5.25 -15.67
N ILE A 148 -3.02 -4.97 -14.38
CA ILE A 148 -4.30 -5.00 -13.70
C ILE A 148 -5.17 -3.83 -14.19
N ASP A 149 -4.56 -2.66 -14.31
CA ASP A 149 -5.18 -1.47 -14.90
C ASP A 149 -5.69 -1.75 -16.32
N CYS A 150 -4.82 -2.20 -17.23
CA CYS A 150 -5.21 -2.56 -18.59
C CYS A 150 -6.28 -3.67 -18.62
N PHE A 151 -6.24 -4.61 -17.69
CA PHE A 151 -7.27 -5.65 -17.58
C PHE A 151 -8.63 -5.07 -17.23
N LEU A 152 -8.70 -4.17 -16.25
CA LEU A 152 -9.94 -3.46 -15.89
C LEU A 152 -10.48 -2.64 -17.08
N GLU A 153 -9.62 -1.88 -17.77
CA GLU A 153 -10.03 -1.08 -18.93
C GLU A 153 -10.53 -1.96 -20.08
N ASN A 154 -9.83 -3.06 -20.41
CA ASN A 154 -10.22 -3.98 -21.48
C ASN A 154 -11.55 -4.70 -21.19
N LYS A 155 -11.87 -4.88 -19.90
CA LYS A 155 -13.13 -5.45 -19.42
C LYS A 155 -14.20 -4.40 -19.13
N GLN A 156 -13.93 -3.13 -19.47
CA GLN A 156 -14.85 -2.02 -19.25
C GLN A 156 -15.35 -1.94 -17.80
N HIS A 157 -14.48 -2.31 -16.86
CA HIS A 157 -14.78 -2.28 -15.42
C HIS A 157 -16.00 -3.14 -15.05
N ASP A 158 -16.28 -4.23 -15.78
CA ASP A 158 -17.38 -5.13 -15.47
C ASP A 158 -17.25 -5.77 -14.07
N PRO A 159 -18.34 -6.32 -13.49
CA PRO A 159 -18.29 -6.90 -12.15
C PRO A 159 -17.27 -8.04 -11.97
N CYS A 160 -17.02 -8.85 -13.01
CA CYS A 160 -16.06 -9.94 -12.95
C CYS A 160 -14.62 -9.43 -12.92
N SER A 161 -14.31 -8.38 -13.69
CA SER A 161 -13.01 -7.74 -13.71
C SER A 161 -12.65 -7.14 -12.35
N TRP A 162 -13.64 -6.58 -11.65
CA TRP A 162 -13.48 -6.13 -10.27
C TRP A 162 -13.23 -7.29 -9.32
N GLU A 163 -14.05 -8.33 -9.34
CA GLU A 163 -13.86 -9.51 -8.47
C GLU A 163 -12.49 -10.18 -8.68
N ILE A 164 -12.02 -10.28 -9.92
CA ILE A 164 -10.69 -10.79 -10.26
C ILE A 164 -9.59 -9.88 -9.70
N SER A 165 -9.75 -8.56 -9.84
CA SER A 165 -8.79 -7.59 -9.32
C SER A 165 -8.74 -7.60 -7.79
N ARG A 166 -9.89 -7.69 -7.11
CA ARG A 166 -10.00 -7.87 -5.65
C ARG A 166 -9.26 -9.12 -5.18
N ALA A 167 -9.47 -10.24 -5.87
CA ALA A 167 -8.77 -11.49 -5.57
C ALA A 167 -7.25 -11.37 -5.75
N GLU A 168 -6.79 -10.64 -6.77
CA GLU A 168 -5.36 -10.39 -6.96
C GLU A 168 -4.78 -9.44 -5.90
N MET A 169 -5.48 -8.37 -5.52
CA MET A 169 -5.05 -7.49 -4.41
C MET A 169 -4.91 -8.26 -3.10
N ARG A 170 -5.88 -9.14 -2.81
CA ARG A 170 -5.83 -10.04 -1.67
C ARG A 170 -4.59 -10.94 -1.73
N ARG A 171 -4.32 -11.55 -2.88
CA ARG A 171 -3.13 -12.39 -3.09
C ARG A 171 -1.83 -11.61 -2.83
N CYS A 172 -1.75 -10.36 -3.30
CA CYS A 172 -0.59 -9.50 -3.06
C CYS A 172 -0.37 -9.30 -1.56
N LEU A 173 -1.42 -8.92 -0.83
CA LEU A 173 -1.34 -8.67 0.61
C LEU A 173 -1.02 -9.93 1.40
N GLN A 174 -1.49 -11.11 0.99
CA GLN A 174 -1.11 -12.37 1.61
C GLN A 174 0.38 -12.69 1.43
N LEU A 175 0.94 -12.40 0.25
CA LEU A 175 2.37 -12.54 0.01
C LEU A 175 3.18 -11.59 0.87
N ILE A 176 2.72 -10.34 1.01
CA ILE A 176 3.34 -9.36 1.89
C ILE A 176 3.26 -9.79 3.35
N ASP A 177 2.10 -10.21 3.85
CA ASP A 177 1.91 -10.68 5.23
C ASP A 177 2.88 -11.82 5.56
N LYS A 178 2.93 -12.83 4.69
CA LYS A 178 3.85 -13.97 4.82
C LYS A 178 5.30 -13.54 4.89
N MET A 179 5.72 -12.55 4.10
CA MET A 179 7.10 -12.05 4.13
C MET A 179 7.36 -11.19 5.37
N THR A 180 6.40 -10.35 5.76
CA THR A 180 6.52 -9.44 6.91
C THR A 180 6.58 -10.19 8.25
N ARG A 181 5.98 -11.38 8.34
CA ARG A 181 6.12 -12.29 9.50
C ARG A 181 7.49 -12.96 9.60
N LYS A 182 8.25 -13.03 8.50
CA LYS A 182 9.59 -13.65 8.45
C LYS A 182 10.74 -12.66 8.69
N LEU A 183 10.46 -11.36 8.65
CA LEU A 183 11.42 -10.26 8.86
C LEU A 183 11.49 -9.84 10.31
#